data_AF-A0A4R8TKK0-F1
#
_entry.id   AF-A0A4R8TKK0-F1
#
_cell.length_a   1.000
_cell.length_b   1.000
_cell.length_c   1.000
_cell.angle_alpha   90.00
_cell.angle_beta   90.00
_cell.angle_gamma   90.00
#
_symmetry.space_group_name_H-M   'P 1'
#
loop_
_entity.id
_entity.type
_entity.pdbx_description
1 polymer ?
#
loop_
_entity_poly.entity_id
_entity_poly.type
_entity_poly.pdbx_seq_one_letter_code
_entity_poly.pdbx_strand_id
1 'polypeptide(L)'
;MIDLLLEEGANVNQAAANYHGATALQVSAIKGYLGIAEVLIDRGAHVDAKRAAVGGRTALEGAAEHGRIDIIQYLLSMGSPRLVPDGYSICEPSNLPSWKDTRSRQICFDN
;
A
#
# COMPACT_ATOMS: atom_id res chain seq x y z
N MET A 1 -19.09 -1.37 4.95
CA MET A 1 -18.96 -1.24 6.43
C MET A 1 -17.69 -0.50 6.82
N ILE A 2 -16.53 -0.82 6.24
CA ILE A 2 -15.30 -0.05 6.48
C ILE A 2 -15.45 1.38 5.94
N ASP A 3 -16.06 1.57 4.77
CA ASP A 3 -16.33 2.89 4.22
C ASP A 3 -17.13 3.79 5.17
N LEU A 4 -18.16 3.20 5.81
CA LEU A 4 -19.03 3.90 6.75
C LEU A 4 -18.28 4.30 8.03
N LEU A 5 -17.36 3.47 8.52
CA LEU A 5 -16.51 3.83 9.68
C LEU A 5 -15.55 4.97 9.35
N LEU A 6 -15.01 5.00 8.13
CA LEU A 6 -14.09 6.05 7.69
C LEU A 6 -14.82 7.36 7.39
N GLU A 7 -16.07 7.31 6.94
CA GLU A 7 -16.96 8.48 6.78
C GLU A 7 -17.36 9.11 8.13
N GLU A 8 -17.54 8.29 9.17
CA GLU A 8 -17.79 8.75 10.55
C GLU A 8 -16.53 9.31 11.26
N GLY A 9 -15.44 9.54 10.53
CA GLY A 9 -14.23 10.18 11.05
C GLY A 9 -13.28 9.23 11.78
N ALA A 10 -13.38 7.91 11.57
CA ALA A 10 -12.41 6.98 12.13
C ALA A 10 -11.00 7.26 11.55
N ASN A 11 -10.03 7.45 12.44
CA ASN A 11 -8.65 7.66 12.05
C ASN A 11 -8.02 6.36 11.56
N VAL A 12 -7.76 6.28 10.25
CA VAL A 12 -7.17 5.14 9.53
C VAL A 12 -5.83 4.69 10.15
N ASN A 13 -5.06 5.66 10.66
CA ASN A 13 -3.71 5.45 11.18
C ASN A 13 -3.69 5.31 12.71
N GLN A 14 -4.86 5.23 13.34
CA GLN A 14 -4.95 5.07 14.78
C GLN A 14 -4.39 3.72 15.20
N ALA A 15 -3.38 3.74 16.06
CA ALA A 15 -2.92 2.55 16.76
C ALA A 15 -3.99 2.11 17.75
N ALA A 16 -4.38 0.83 17.69
CA ALA A 16 -5.37 0.29 18.60
C ALA A 16 -4.81 0.20 20.03
N ALA A 17 -5.53 0.76 21.01
CA ALA A 17 -5.14 0.69 22.42
C ALA A 17 -5.10 -0.79 22.91
N ASN A 18 -5.98 -1.62 22.35
CA ASN A 18 -6.00 -3.07 22.50
C ASN A 18 -5.32 -3.71 21.26
N TYR A 19 -4.72 -4.90 21.37
CA TYR A 19 -3.87 -5.51 20.33
C TYR A 19 -2.49 -4.85 20.15
N HIS A 20 -1.84 -4.50 21.26
CA HIS A 20 -0.44 -4.08 21.27
C HIS A 20 -0.11 -2.83 20.44
N GLY A 21 -1.09 -1.97 20.11
CA GLY A 21 -0.82 -0.80 19.27
C GLY A 21 -0.85 -1.10 17.77
N ALA A 22 -1.42 -2.22 17.34
CA ALA A 22 -1.54 -2.54 15.92
C ALA A 22 -2.49 -1.59 15.19
N THR A 23 -2.14 -1.18 13.97
CA THR A 23 -3.03 -0.41 13.09
C THR A 23 -4.00 -1.32 12.35
N ALA A 24 -5.08 -0.76 11.83
CA ALA A 24 -6.04 -1.51 11.01
C ALA A 24 -5.37 -2.21 9.82
N LEU A 25 -4.37 -1.57 9.20
CA LEU A 25 -3.60 -2.13 8.08
C LEU A 25 -2.72 -3.31 8.50
N GLN A 26 -2.10 -3.26 9.68
CA GLN A 26 -1.30 -4.37 10.19
C GLN A 26 -2.19 -5.59 10.48
N VAL A 27 -3.38 -5.38 11.04
CA VAL A 27 -4.32 -6.46 11.33
C VAL A 27 -4.86 -7.08 10.04
N SER A 28 -5.26 -6.27 9.06
CA SER A 28 -5.74 -6.79 7.76
C SER A 28 -4.64 -7.57 7.03
N ALA A 29 -3.39 -7.12 7.10
CA ALA A 29 -2.24 -7.78 6.51
C ALA A 29 -1.94 -9.15 7.15
N ILE A 30 -1.99 -9.25 8.48
CA ILE A 30 -1.82 -10.53 9.20
C ILE A 30 -2.97 -11.49 8.89
N LYS A 31 -4.21 -10.99 8.87
CA LYS A 31 -5.40 -11.82 8.64
C LYS A 31 -5.61 -12.22 7.19
N GLY A 32 -4.98 -11.55 6.22
CA GLY A 32 -5.16 -11.83 4.80
C GLY A 32 -6.39 -11.14 4.20
N TYR A 33 -6.81 -10.01 4.75
CA TYR A 33 -7.97 -9.26 4.25
C TYR A 33 -7.55 -8.22 3.20
N LEU A 34 -7.28 -8.68 1.98
CA LEU A 34 -6.83 -7.83 0.88
C LEU A 34 -7.77 -6.64 0.62
N GLY A 35 -9.07 -6.89 0.41
CA GLY A 35 -10.03 -5.80 0.14
C GLY A 35 -10.15 -4.76 1.26
N ILE A 36 -9.83 -5.15 2.50
CA ILE A 36 -9.76 -4.20 3.62
C ILE A 36 -8.46 -3.39 3.54
N ALA A 37 -7.34 -4.04 3.25
CA ALA A 37 -6.05 -3.38 3.07
C ALA A 37 -6.08 -2.36 1.91
N GLU A 38 -6.74 -2.70 0.79
CA GLU A 38 -6.96 -1.80 -0.35
C GLU A 38 -7.70 -0.52 0.07
N VAL A 39 -8.88 -0.67 0.68
CA VAL A 39 -9.67 0.48 1.14
C VAL A 39 -8.90 1.34 2.13
N LEU A 40 -8.17 0.73 3.07
CA LEU A 40 -7.38 1.47 4.04
C LEU A 40 -6.26 2.28 3.36
N ILE A 41 -5.56 1.69 2.40
CA ILE A 41 -4.48 2.35 1.66
C ILE A 41 -5.02 3.48 0.78
N ASP A 42 -6.13 3.25 0.07
CA ASP A 42 -6.80 4.28 -0.74
C ASP A 42 -7.24 5.48 0.12
N ARG A 43 -7.50 5.25 1.41
CA ARG A 43 -7.89 6.28 2.38
C ARG A 43 -6.70 6.87 3.14
N GLY A 44 -5.47 6.57 2.71
CA GLY A 44 -4.24 7.18 3.24
C GLY A 44 -3.64 6.45 4.45
N ALA A 45 -3.87 5.14 4.58
CA ALA A 45 -3.16 4.34 5.57
C ALA A 45 -1.64 4.39 5.33
N HIS A 46 -0.87 4.57 6.39
CA HIS A 46 0.58 4.51 6.32
C HIS A 46 1.04 3.06 6.17
N VAL A 47 1.54 2.75 4.97
CA VAL A 47 2.15 1.45 4.64
C VAL A 47 3.35 1.16 5.54
N ASP A 48 4.12 2.21 5.84
CA ASP A 48 5.29 2.19 6.73
C ASP A 48 4.95 2.55 8.19
N ALA A 49 3.73 2.27 8.62
CA ALA A 49 3.35 2.46 10.02
C ALA A 49 4.32 1.75 10.96
N LYS A 50 4.72 2.43 12.04
CA LYS A 50 5.62 1.87 13.06
C LYS A 50 5.08 0.54 13.56
N ARG A 51 5.99 -0.37 13.88
CA ARG A 51 5.65 -1.65 14.51
C ARG A 51 4.81 -1.42 15.76
N ALA A 52 3.84 -2.30 15.97
CA ALA A 52 3.11 -2.39 17.23
C ALA A 52 4.07 -2.52 18.43
N ALA A 53 3.67 -2.01 19.59
CA ALA A 53 4.53 -1.82 20.76
C ALA A 53 5.09 -3.12 21.35
N VAL A 54 4.40 -4.26 21.21
CA VAL A 54 4.82 -5.55 21.77
C VAL A 54 4.72 -6.64 20.69
N GLY A 55 5.85 -7.27 20.35
CA GLY A 55 5.92 -8.29 19.29
C GLY A 55 5.53 -7.77 17.91
N GLY A 56 5.51 -6.45 17.73
CA GLY A 56 4.87 -5.82 16.61
C GLY A 56 5.62 -6.01 15.30
N ARG A 57 4.83 -6.27 14.26
CA ARG A 57 5.27 -6.41 12.89
C ARG A 57 4.76 -5.21 12.09
N THR A 58 5.50 -4.81 11.07
CA THR A 58 4.92 -3.95 10.03
C THR A 58 3.82 -4.74 9.29
N ALA A 59 2.98 -4.05 8.52
CA ALA A 59 1.97 -4.74 7.70
C ALA A 59 2.64 -5.75 6.76
N LEU A 60 3.78 -5.38 6.16
CA LEU A 60 4.55 -6.25 5.27
C LEU A 60 5.11 -7.49 5.99
N GLU A 61 5.69 -7.31 7.17
CA GLU A 61 6.24 -8.43 7.95
C GLU A 61 5.16 -9.39 8.45
N GLY A 62 4.01 -8.85 8.87
CA GLY A 62 2.87 -9.66 9.29
C GLY A 62 2.29 -10.48 8.15
N ALA A 63 2.19 -9.86 6.96
CA ALA A 63 1.80 -10.56 5.74
C ALA A 63 2.83 -11.63 5.34
N ALA A 64 4.13 -11.34 5.42
CA ALA A 64 5.21 -12.27 5.09
C ALA A 64 5.25 -13.49 6.01
N GLU A 65 5.10 -13.28 7.32
CA GLU A 65 5.04 -14.38 8.29
C GLU A 65 3.90 -15.36 8.01
N HIS A 66 2.75 -14.83 7.58
CA HIS A 66 1.54 -15.62 7.33
C HIS A 66 1.39 -16.05 5.86
N GLY A 67 2.40 -15.79 5.02
CA GLY A 67 2.39 -16.17 3.60
C GLY A 67 1.30 -15.46 2.77
N ARG A 68 0.91 -14.24 3.13
CA ARG A 68 -0.09 -13.42 2.42
C ARG A 68 0.53 -12.73 1.20
N ILE A 69 0.85 -13.52 0.18
CA ILE A 69 1.57 -13.06 -1.03
C ILE A 69 0.80 -11.96 -1.76
N ASP A 70 -0.52 -12.09 -1.82
CA ASP A 70 -1.46 -11.11 -2.38
C ASP A 70 -1.32 -9.72 -1.72
N ILE A 71 -1.31 -9.68 -0.39
CA ILE A 71 -1.12 -8.42 0.34
C ILE A 71 0.30 -7.90 0.19
N ILE A 72 1.31 -8.77 0.19
CA ILE A 72 2.71 -8.37 -0.03
C ILE A 72 2.86 -7.71 -1.40
N GLN A 73 2.31 -8.31 -2.46
CA GLN A 73 2.34 -7.74 -3.80
C GLN A 73 1.64 -6.38 -3.84
N TYR A 74 0.48 -6.26 -3.19
CA TYR A 74 -0.24 -5.00 -3.13
C TYR A 74 0.53 -3.90 -2.38
N LEU A 75 1.04 -4.20 -1.17
CA LEU A 75 1.85 -3.27 -0.38
C LEU A 75 3.12 -2.83 -1.13
N LEU A 76 3.80 -3.77 -1.79
CA LEU A 76 4.98 -3.48 -2.61
C LEU A 76 4.63 -2.66 -3.85
N SER A 77 3.46 -2.86 -4.46
CA SER A 77 3.02 -2.06 -5.61
C SER A 77 2.80 -0.58 -5.27
N MET A 78 2.54 -0.29 -4.00
CA MET A 78 2.32 1.08 -3.49
C MET A 78 3.61 1.74 -3.00
N GLY A 79 4.57 0.95 -2.47
CA GLY A 79 5.84 1.44 -1.93
C GLY A 79 7.04 1.37 -2.89
N SER A 80 7.02 0.48 -3.88
CA SER A 80 8.03 0.43 -4.94
C SER A 80 7.56 1.23 -6.15
N PRO A 81 8.43 2.05 -6.78
CA PRO A 81 8.19 2.41 -8.16
C PRO A 81 8.01 1.10 -8.92
N ARG A 82 6.83 0.93 -9.52
CA ARG A 82 6.44 -0.21 -10.35
C ARG A 82 7.68 -0.69 -11.08
N LEU A 83 8.24 -1.83 -10.66
CA LEU A 83 9.48 -2.36 -11.23
C LEU A 83 9.23 -2.50 -12.72
N VAL A 84 9.71 -1.50 -13.44
CA VAL A 84 9.79 -1.51 -14.87
C VAL A 84 10.75 -2.66 -15.18
N PRO A 85 10.35 -3.67 -15.96
CA PRO A 85 11.25 -4.76 -16.31
C PRO A 85 12.53 -4.15 -16.88
N ASP A 86 13.69 -4.67 -16.46
CA ASP A 86 15.01 -4.15 -16.81
C ASP A 86 15.09 -3.84 -18.31
N GLY A 87 15.08 -2.55 -18.66
CA GLY A 87 14.94 -2.04 -20.04
C GLY A 87 13.78 -1.09 -20.29
N TYR A 88 12.92 -0.85 -19.29
CA TYR A 88 11.91 0.21 -19.32
C TYR A 88 12.24 1.28 -18.27
N SER A 89 12.04 2.56 -18.60
CA SER A 89 12.15 3.67 -17.64
C SER A 89 10.77 4.29 -17.39
N ILE A 90 10.52 4.78 -16.17
CA ILE A 90 9.37 5.66 -15.92
C ILE A 90 9.60 6.97 -16.68
N CYS A 91 8.71 7.34 -17.61
CA CYS A 91 8.86 8.57 -18.37
C CYS A 91 8.67 9.75 -17.39
N GLU A 92 9.75 10.43 -17.01
CA GLU A 92 9.66 11.65 -16.22
C GLU A 92 8.91 12.73 -17.03
N PRO A 93 8.03 13.53 -16.40
CA PRO A 93 7.26 14.56 -17.10
C PRO A 93 8.13 15.66 -17.74
N SER A 94 9.40 15.74 -17.34
CA SER A 94 10.41 16.67 -17.85
C SER A 94 10.85 16.39 -19.29
N ASN A 95 10.56 15.21 -19.86
CA ASN A 95 11.06 14.81 -21.19
C ASN A 95 10.02 14.13 -22.10
N LEU A 96 8.77 14.58 -22.05
CA LEU A 96 7.68 14.04 -22.89
C LEU A 96 7.81 14.50 -24.36
N PRO A 97 7.76 13.59 -25.35
CA PRO A 97 7.57 13.97 -26.76
C PRO A 97 6.23 14.70 -26.95
N SER A 98 6.21 15.72 -27.83
CA SER A 98 5.08 16.66 -27.97
C SER A 98 3.72 16.04 -28.33
N TRP A 99 3.67 14.76 -28.68
CA TRP A 99 2.47 14.07 -29.14
C TRP A 99 1.76 13.21 -28.08
N LYS A 100 2.28 13.08 -26.85
CA LYS A 100 1.65 12.24 -25.81
C LYS A 100 0.79 13.02 -24.82
N ASP A 101 -0.49 12.65 -24.78
CA ASP A 101 -1.50 13.14 -23.82
C ASP A 101 -1.21 12.58 -22.41
N THR A 102 -1.07 13.48 -21.44
CA THR A 102 -0.66 13.23 -20.04
C THR A 102 -1.66 12.43 -19.22
N ARG A 103 -2.74 11.92 -19.84
CA ARG A 103 -3.86 11.27 -19.14
C ARG A 103 -3.84 9.75 -19.14
N SER A 104 -2.97 9.09 -19.91
CA SER A 104 -2.81 7.63 -19.83
C SER A 104 -1.43 7.27 -19.31
N ARG A 105 -1.39 6.70 -18.10
CA ARG A 105 -0.19 6.13 -17.45
C ARG A 105 0.34 4.94 -18.26
N GLN A 106 1.03 5.19 -19.37
CA GLN A 106 1.69 4.15 -20.16
C GLN A 106 3.21 4.25 -20.08
N ILE A 107 3.83 3.13 -19.69
CA ILE A 107 5.27 2.84 -19.75
C ILE A 107 5.84 3.13 -21.16
N CYS A 108 6.96 3.84 -21.24
CA CYS A 108 7.66 4.13 -22.50
C CYS A 108 8.77 3.09 -22.73
N PHE A 109 8.92 2.62 -23.98
CA PHE A 109 10.01 1.74 -24.41
C PHE A 109 11.21 2.63 -24.74
N ASP A 110 12.35 2.42 -24.08
CA ASP A 110 13.62 3.02 -24.50
C ASP A 110 14.22 2.10 -25.59
N ASN A 111 14.55 2.66 -26.75
CA ASN A 111 15.16 1.95 -27.88
C ASN A 111 16.59 2.44 -28.06
#